data_AF-A0A2W2FAZ0-F1
#
_entry.id   AF-A0A2W2FAZ0-F1
#
_cell.length_a   1.000
_cell.length_b   1.000
_cell.length_c   1.000
_cell.angle_alpha   90.00
_cell.angle_beta   90.00
_cell.angle_gamma   90.00
#
_symmetry.space_group_name_H-M   'P 1'
#
loop_
_entity.id
_entity.type
_entity.pdbx_description
1 polymer ?
#
loop_
_entity_poly.entity_id
_entity_poly.type
_entity_poly.pdbx_seq_one_letter_code
_entity_poly.pdbx_strand_id
1 'polypeptide(L)'
;MSADLIDKIVRLADDGDGDARTFQAKVEGAQSAGLAPASVKTMQEIERGLLDLAVQFELIDAISQRELNRLREDRHLCAHPSLRSLGEAYDPRPETARAHLAIALDALLTQPPSQGRRVLEEFKQHLCDPLFAASPTHITATFLHRTRRVARRKIVDLAVKHAIRELPPDLGASVDPITLADRMAQCVHAFADADRDLIREILPKSLDHLATLPGDQVLRAVARLGDLDVFWEQISDPIAERLDGLVDGLAPTGHEALPDAHAEVLAMARVDLARQRLPRLQGAVDRLGTDNRATVMARKPHQYFVRHVPQLLAEAGGWRQAEHVTRLAVIPYGPLLDTELLDQTLTNWAANKQCRTAGDMLQHAVDLHRATTHLGAAGEAEWRRFLNTVRTLEDAESYYRYVELEAAMA
;
A
#
# COMPACT_ATOMS: atom_id res chain seq x y z
N MET A 1 8.47 -31.80 -16.20
CA MET A 1 7.35 -32.06 -15.28
C MET A 1 7.80 -32.91 -14.10
N SER A 2 8.16 -34.19 -14.26
CA SER A 2 8.53 -35.06 -13.12
C SER A 2 9.71 -34.52 -12.30
N ALA A 3 10.81 -34.14 -12.96
CA ALA A 3 11.97 -33.56 -12.28
C ALA A 3 11.65 -32.23 -11.57
N ASP A 4 10.84 -31.36 -12.20
CA ASP A 4 10.41 -30.08 -11.63
C ASP A 4 9.57 -30.27 -10.35
N LEU A 5 8.63 -31.20 -10.36
CA LEU A 5 7.82 -31.50 -9.18
C LEU A 5 8.66 -32.12 -8.05
N ILE A 6 9.62 -33.00 -8.37
CA ILE A 6 10.56 -33.54 -7.38
C ILE A 6 11.37 -32.39 -6.76
N ASP A 7 11.96 -31.52 -7.58
CA ASP A 7 12.73 -30.35 -7.10
C ASP A 7 11.86 -29.45 -6.21
N LYS A 8 10.61 -29.20 -6.59
CA LYS A 8 9.69 -28.37 -5.82
C LYS A 8 9.31 -28.99 -4.47
N ILE A 9 9.07 -30.30 -4.41
CA ILE A 9 8.80 -30.97 -3.13
C ILE A 9 10.06 -30.99 -2.26
N VAL A 10 11.25 -31.20 -2.85
CA VAL A 10 12.52 -31.14 -2.10
C VAL A 10 12.75 -29.74 -1.52
N ARG A 11 12.49 -28.67 -2.27
CA ARG A 11 12.56 -27.30 -1.73
C ARG A 11 11.61 -27.07 -0.56
N LEU A 12 10.40 -27.63 -0.59
CA LEU A 12 9.49 -27.58 0.57
C LEU A 12 10.09 -28.27 1.80
N ALA A 13 10.84 -29.36 1.61
CA ALA A 13 11.54 -30.06 2.68
C ALA A 13 12.67 -29.22 3.29
N ASP A 14 13.46 -28.55 2.43
CA ASP A 14 14.53 -27.62 2.81
C ASP A 14 13.96 -26.43 3.59
N ASP A 15 12.78 -25.94 3.18
CA ASP A 15 12.06 -24.89 3.88
C ASP A 15 11.50 -25.36 5.22
N GLY A 16 11.42 -26.67 5.48
CA GLY A 16 11.10 -27.24 6.79
C GLY A 16 9.81 -28.06 6.89
N ASP A 17 9.19 -28.41 5.76
CA ASP A 17 8.00 -29.27 5.75
C ASP A 17 8.36 -30.73 6.09
N GLY A 18 7.71 -31.28 7.14
CA GLY A 18 8.01 -32.62 7.64
C GLY A 18 7.58 -33.76 6.72
N ASP A 19 6.46 -33.62 6.02
CA ASP A 19 5.97 -34.62 5.07
C ASP A 19 6.85 -34.61 3.81
N ALA A 20 7.29 -33.42 3.38
CA ALA A 20 8.22 -33.25 2.27
C ALA A 20 9.60 -33.83 2.60
N ARG A 21 10.09 -33.70 3.84
CA ARG A 21 11.34 -34.37 4.28
C ARG A 21 11.26 -35.89 4.17
N THR A 22 10.10 -36.46 4.48
CA THR A 22 9.88 -37.91 4.31
C THR A 22 9.96 -38.31 2.84
N PHE A 23 9.39 -37.49 1.95
CA PHE A 23 9.53 -37.68 0.50
C PHE A 23 10.98 -37.51 0.02
N GLN A 24 11.68 -36.47 0.47
CA GLN A 24 13.09 -36.21 0.15
C GLN A 24 13.96 -37.41 0.53
N ALA A 25 13.84 -37.92 1.75
CA ALA A 25 14.58 -39.11 2.20
C ALA A 25 14.30 -40.34 1.33
N LYS A 26 13.06 -40.52 0.87
CA LYS A 26 12.69 -41.61 -0.05
C LYS A 26 13.37 -41.45 -1.42
N VAL A 27 13.42 -40.23 -1.96
CA VAL A 27 14.08 -39.93 -3.23
C VAL A 27 15.59 -40.12 -3.11
N GLU A 28 16.22 -39.55 -2.08
CA GLU A 28 17.66 -39.67 -1.83
C GLU A 28 18.08 -41.12 -1.62
N GLY A 29 17.29 -41.91 -0.88
CA GLY A 29 17.54 -43.33 -0.68
C GLY A 29 17.46 -44.15 -1.97
N ALA A 30 16.55 -43.80 -2.89
CA ALA A 30 16.47 -44.43 -4.20
C ALA A 30 17.65 -44.03 -5.11
N GLN A 31 18.05 -42.75 -5.07
CA GLN A 31 19.17 -42.23 -5.87
C GLN A 31 20.51 -42.80 -5.41
N SER A 32 20.74 -42.89 -4.09
CA SER A 32 21.99 -43.41 -3.52
C SER A 32 22.21 -44.90 -3.80
N ALA A 33 21.13 -45.67 -3.96
CA ALA A 33 21.16 -47.08 -4.32
C ALA A 33 21.33 -47.36 -5.83
N GLY A 34 21.47 -46.32 -6.67
CA GLY A 34 21.81 -46.44 -8.10
C GLY A 34 20.79 -47.21 -8.94
N LEU A 35 21.25 -47.90 -9.99
CA LEU A 35 20.41 -48.65 -10.95
C LEU A 35 19.94 -50.02 -10.44
N ALA A 36 19.92 -50.24 -9.12
CA ALA A 36 19.39 -51.49 -8.58
C ALA A 36 17.90 -51.66 -8.94
N PRO A 37 17.41 -52.88 -9.23
CA PRO A 37 16.01 -53.09 -9.62
C PRO A 37 15.00 -52.55 -8.61
N ALA A 38 15.33 -52.61 -7.31
CA ALA A 38 14.52 -52.04 -6.25
C ALA A 38 14.44 -50.50 -6.35
N SER A 39 15.56 -49.82 -6.60
CA SER A 39 15.64 -48.37 -6.77
C SER A 39 14.87 -47.89 -7.99
N VAL A 40 14.99 -48.60 -9.12
CA VAL A 40 14.24 -48.32 -10.34
C VAL A 40 12.74 -48.45 -10.07
N LYS A 41 12.32 -49.50 -9.38
CA LYS A 41 10.92 -49.70 -8.99
C LYS A 41 10.41 -48.56 -8.10
N THR A 42 11.19 -48.16 -7.09
CA THR A 42 10.85 -47.04 -6.20
C THR A 42 10.69 -45.73 -6.97
N MET A 43 11.61 -45.40 -7.88
CA MET A 43 11.50 -44.20 -8.70
C MET A 43 10.28 -44.23 -9.63
N GLN A 44 9.96 -45.39 -10.23
CA GLN A 44 8.76 -45.54 -11.04
C GLN A 44 7.46 -45.41 -10.23
N GLU A 45 7.46 -45.84 -8.96
CA GLU A 45 6.31 -45.64 -8.06
C GLU A 45 6.15 -44.17 -7.68
N ILE A 46 7.25 -43.48 -7.41
CA ILE A 46 7.27 -42.03 -7.18
C ILE A 46 6.70 -41.29 -8.39
N GLU A 47 7.21 -41.57 -9.60
CA GLU A 47 6.72 -40.93 -10.83
C GLU A 47 5.23 -41.17 -11.10
N ARG A 48 4.71 -42.34 -10.73
CA ARG A 48 3.29 -42.68 -10.89
C ARG A 48 2.39 -41.84 -9.99
N GLY A 49 2.76 -41.66 -8.72
CA GLY A 49 2.00 -40.91 -7.72
C GLY A 49 2.31 -39.40 -7.67
N LEU A 50 3.17 -38.91 -8.57
CA LEU A 50 3.77 -37.57 -8.44
C LEU A 50 2.76 -36.42 -8.57
N LEU A 51 1.72 -36.58 -9.40
CA LEU A 51 0.63 -35.60 -9.50
C LEU A 51 -0.29 -35.63 -8.28
N ASP A 52 -0.44 -36.78 -7.62
CA ASP A 52 -1.23 -36.90 -6.39
C ASP A 52 -0.49 -36.24 -5.22
N LEU A 53 0.82 -36.49 -5.12
CA LEU A 53 1.71 -35.79 -4.19
C LEU A 53 1.71 -34.28 -4.46
N ALA A 54 1.70 -33.86 -5.73
CA ALA A 54 1.62 -32.46 -6.08
C ALA A 54 0.32 -31.80 -5.56
N VAL A 55 -0.82 -32.50 -5.59
CA VAL A 55 -2.05 -31.99 -4.96
C VAL A 55 -1.92 -31.98 -3.44
N GLN A 56 -1.37 -33.04 -2.84
CA GLN A 56 -1.18 -33.16 -1.38
C GLN A 56 -0.32 -32.01 -0.82
N PHE A 57 0.77 -31.67 -1.50
CA PHE A 57 1.66 -30.57 -1.13
C PHE A 57 1.18 -29.19 -1.63
N GLU A 58 -0.07 -29.09 -2.11
CA GLU A 58 -0.66 -27.87 -2.67
C GLU A 58 0.15 -27.27 -3.84
N LEU A 59 0.96 -28.10 -4.52
CA LEU A 59 1.74 -27.75 -5.70
C LEU A 59 0.92 -27.66 -6.99
N ILE A 60 -0.29 -28.21 -7.02
CA ILE A 60 -1.31 -28.01 -8.05
C ILE A 60 -2.70 -28.19 -7.42
N ASP A 61 -3.78 -27.71 -8.08
CA ASP A 61 -5.15 -28.03 -7.68
C ASP A 61 -5.70 -29.26 -8.41
N ALA A 62 -6.91 -29.71 -8.04
CA ALA A 62 -7.54 -30.89 -8.63
C ALA A 62 -7.88 -30.74 -10.12
N ILE A 63 -8.13 -29.50 -10.58
CA ILE A 63 -8.41 -29.22 -12.00
C ILE A 63 -7.11 -29.37 -12.80
N SER A 64 -6.06 -28.71 -12.33
CA SER A 64 -4.70 -28.79 -12.87
C SER A 64 -4.19 -30.22 -12.88
N GLN A 65 -4.45 -31.00 -11.83
CA GLN A 65 -4.11 -32.43 -11.77
C GLN A 65 -4.75 -33.21 -12.91
N ARG A 66 -6.04 -32.96 -13.19
CA ARG A 66 -6.75 -33.60 -14.32
C ARG A 66 -6.16 -33.19 -15.66
N GLU A 67 -5.82 -31.92 -15.82
CA GLU A 67 -5.24 -31.40 -17.06
C GLU A 67 -3.81 -31.93 -17.31
N LEU A 68 -2.96 -31.96 -16.29
CA LEU A 68 -1.62 -32.53 -16.36
C LEU A 68 -1.63 -34.06 -16.52
N ASN A 69 -2.65 -34.74 -15.99
CA ASN A 69 -2.85 -36.18 -16.25
C ASN A 69 -3.12 -36.44 -17.73
N ARG A 70 -3.94 -35.61 -18.40
CA ARG A 70 -4.19 -35.73 -19.85
C ARG A 70 -2.90 -35.55 -20.65
N LEU A 71 -2.08 -34.55 -20.32
CA LEU A 71 -0.76 -34.37 -20.90
C LEU A 71 0.13 -35.62 -20.71
N ARG A 72 0.11 -36.21 -19.50
CA ARG A 72 0.88 -37.43 -19.21
C ARG A 72 0.41 -38.61 -20.06
N GLU A 73 -0.90 -38.81 -20.17
CA GLU A 73 -1.52 -39.86 -21.00
C GLU A 73 -1.16 -39.71 -22.48
N ASP A 74 -1.32 -38.51 -23.02
CA ASP A 74 -0.96 -38.19 -24.40
C ASP A 74 0.54 -38.43 -24.67
N ARG A 75 1.41 -38.04 -23.73
CA ARG A 75 2.86 -38.32 -23.84
C ARG A 75 3.15 -39.82 -23.83
N HIS A 76 2.44 -40.60 -23.03
CA HIS A 76 2.59 -42.06 -23.01
C HIS A 76 2.17 -42.69 -24.34
N LEU A 77 1.08 -42.19 -24.97
CA LEU A 77 0.66 -42.62 -26.30
C LEU A 77 1.69 -42.28 -27.38
N CYS A 78 2.34 -41.11 -27.30
CA CYS A 78 3.43 -40.76 -28.22
C CYS A 78 4.66 -41.67 -28.06
N ALA A 79 5.01 -42.03 -26.81
CA ALA A 79 6.20 -42.81 -26.50
C ALA A 79 6.04 -44.32 -26.78
N HIS A 80 4.81 -44.82 -26.85
CA HIS A 80 4.51 -46.25 -27.02
C HIS A 80 3.55 -46.50 -28.20
N PRO A 81 4.06 -46.49 -29.45
CA PRO A 81 3.24 -46.73 -30.65
C PRO A 81 2.53 -48.09 -30.67
N SER A 82 3.09 -49.08 -29.95
CA SER A 82 2.53 -50.43 -29.81
C SER A 82 1.21 -50.47 -29.04
N LEU A 83 0.80 -49.37 -28.39
CA LEU A 83 -0.50 -49.27 -27.72
C LEU A 83 -1.66 -49.02 -28.70
N ARG A 84 -1.37 -48.75 -29.98
CA ARG A 84 -2.38 -48.63 -31.04
C ARG A 84 -2.43 -49.89 -31.89
N SER A 85 -3.64 -50.30 -32.26
CA SER A 85 -3.95 -51.56 -32.97
C SER A 85 -3.23 -51.74 -34.32
N LEU A 86 -2.72 -50.67 -34.91
CA LEU A 86 -2.04 -50.67 -36.21
C LEU A 86 -0.57 -50.24 -36.12
N GLY A 87 -0.03 -50.06 -34.91
CA GLY A 87 1.36 -49.59 -34.69
C GLY A 87 1.61 -48.13 -35.09
N GLU A 88 0.57 -47.39 -35.46
CA GLU A 88 0.66 -45.95 -35.76
C GLU A 88 1.06 -45.18 -34.50
N ALA A 89 2.09 -44.35 -34.61
CA ALA A 89 2.46 -43.42 -33.55
C ALA A 89 1.32 -42.40 -33.35
N TYR A 90 1.01 -42.09 -32.09
CA TYR A 90 0.12 -40.97 -31.80
C TYR A 90 0.81 -39.66 -32.14
N ASP A 91 0.22 -38.89 -33.05
CA ASP A 91 0.69 -37.57 -33.47
C ASP A 91 -0.37 -36.51 -33.13
N PRO A 92 -0.27 -35.86 -31.95
CA PRO A 92 -1.24 -34.87 -31.53
C PRO A 92 -1.18 -33.64 -32.43
N ARG A 93 -2.34 -33.03 -32.70
CA ARG A 93 -2.40 -31.80 -33.50
C ARG A 93 -1.58 -30.68 -32.82
N PRO A 94 -1.00 -29.75 -33.60
CA PRO A 94 -0.24 -28.63 -33.05
C PRO A 94 -0.99 -27.82 -32.00
N GLU A 95 -2.31 -27.67 -32.14
CA GLU A 95 -3.17 -26.96 -31.17
C GLU A 95 -3.20 -27.67 -29.81
N THR A 96 -3.30 -29.01 -29.81
CA THR A 96 -3.27 -29.83 -28.60
C THR A 96 -1.93 -29.72 -27.90
N ALA A 97 -0.83 -29.79 -28.66
CA ALA A 97 0.51 -29.63 -28.10
C ALA A 97 0.70 -28.24 -27.46
N ARG A 98 0.22 -27.17 -28.12
CA ARG A 98 0.26 -25.81 -27.56
C ARG A 98 -0.58 -25.66 -26.30
N ALA A 99 -1.79 -26.22 -26.28
CA ALA A 99 -2.65 -26.20 -25.10
C ALA A 99 -1.99 -26.89 -23.91
N HIS A 100 -1.37 -28.05 -24.12
CA HIS A 100 -0.63 -28.77 -23.08
C HIS A 100 0.57 -27.98 -22.54
N LEU A 101 1.31 -27.28 -23.41
CA LEU A 101 2.42 -26.42 -22.97
C LEU A 101 1.91 -25.24 -22.13
N ALA A 102 0.81 -24.60 -22.56
CA ALA A 102 0.20 -23.50 -21.82
C ALA A 102 -0.25 -23.96 -20.42
N ILE A 103 -0.96 -25.10 -20.35
CA ILE A 103 -1.37 -25.72 -19.08
C ILE A 103 -0.15 -26.04 -18.21
N ALA A 104 0.89 -26.67 -18.77
CA ALA A 104 2.07 -27.04 -18.00
C ALA A 104 2.81 -25.81 -17.44
N LEU A 105 2.89 -24.72 -18.19
CA LEU A 105 3.47 -23.46 -17.73
C LEU A 105 2.61 -22.85 -16.62
N ASP A 106 1.32 -22.63 -16.89
CA ASP A 106 0.40 -21.94 -15.98
C ASP A 106 0.19 -22.71 -14.67
N ALA A 107 -0.06 -24.02 -14.76
CA ALA A 107 -0.36 -24.84 -13.59
C ALA A 107 0.87 -25.20 -12.75
N LEU A 108 2.04 -25.32 -13.37
CA LEU A 108 3.19 -25.97 -12.71
C LEU A 108 4.52 -25.29 -12.97
N LEU A 109 5.04 -25.30 -14.20
CA LEU A 109 6.47 -25.06 -14.47
C LEU A 109 6.94 -23.66 -14.07
N THR A 110 6.09 -22.62 -14.22
CA THR A 110 6.43 -21.26 -13.80
C THR A 110 6.00 -20.95 -12.36
N GLN A 111 5.35 -21.90 -11.67
CA GLN A 111 4.84 -21.71 -10.32
C GLN A 111 5.92 -22.01 -9.27
N PRO A 112 6.01 -21.23 -8.19
CA PRO A 112 6.98 -21.46 -7.12
C PRO A 112 6.63 -22.72 -6.29
N PRO A 113 7.64 -23.30 -5.59
CA PRO A 113 7.48 -24.39 -4.62
C PRO A 113 6.89 -23.87 -3.30
N SER A 114 5.70 -23.29 -3.33
CA SER A 114 5.09 -22.66 -2.15
C SER A 114 3.83 -23.40 -1.71
N GLN A 115 3.72 -23.72 -0.41
CA GLN A 115 2.45 -24.13 0.19
C GLN A 115 1.60 -22.90 0.52
N GLY A 116 0.35 -22.88 0.07
CA GLY A 116 -0.52 -21.72 0.23
C GLY A 116 -0.82 -21.39 1.69
N ARG A 117 -0.95 -22.44 2.53
CA ARG A 117 -1.15 -22.27 3.97
C ARG A 117 0.07 -21.66 4.67
N ARG A 118 1.27 -22.17 4.36
CA ARG A 118 2.51 -21.73 5.00
C ARG A 118 2.81 -20.27 4.70
N VAL A 119 2.72 -19.85 3.44
CA VAL A 119 2.96 -18.44 3.05
C VAL A 119 1.98 -17.49 3.75
N LEU A 120 0.72 -17.92 3.96
CA LEU A 120 -0.25 -17.12 4.70
C LEU A 120 0.12 -16.97 6.19
N GLU A 121 0.62 -18.03 6.82
CA GLU A 121 1.10 -17.98 8.20
C GLU A 121 2.37 -17.12 8.32
N GLU A 122 3.31 -17.23 7.38
CA GLU A 122 4.48 -16.36 7.29
C GLU A 122 4.08 -14.89 7.13
N PHE A 123 3.07 -14.60 6.31
CA PHE A 123 2.53 -13.25 6.13
C PHE A 123 1.98 -12.68 7.43
N LYS A 124 1.19 -13.46 8.18
CA LYS A 124 0.68 -13.04 9.48
C LYS A 124 1.78 -12.82 10.50
N GLN A 125 2.73 -13.76 10.59
CA GLN A 125 3.87 -13.66 11.52
C GLN A 125 4.70 -12.42 11.23
N HIS A 126 4.97 -12.13 9.96
CA HIS A 126 5.67 -10.92 9.54
C HIS A 126 4.98 -9.63 10.02
N LEU A 127 3.65 -9.57 9.93
CA LEU A 127 2.89 -8.38 10.34
C LEU A 127 2.65 -8.28 11.85
N CYS A 128 2.74 -9.39 12.57
CA CYS A 128 2.69 -9.43 14.03
C CYS A 128 4.06 -9.18 14.69
N ASP A 129 5.15 -9.18 13.92
CA ASP A 129 6.50 -8.95 14.43
C ASP A 129 6.63 -7.54 15.06
N PRO A 130 7.13 -7.39 16.30
CA PRO A 130 7.39 -6.08 16.89
C PRO A 130 8.35 -5.20 16.08
N LEU A 131 9.27 -5.81 15.32
CA LEU A 131 10.24 -5.15 14.45
C LEU A 131 9.74 -4.94 13.03
N PHE A 132 8.45 -5.15 12.77
CA PHE A 132 7.85 -4.90 11.46
C PHE A 132 8.16 -3.48 10.98
N ALA A 133 8.73 -3.40 9.77
CA ALA A 133 8.92 -2.17 9.03
C ALA A 133 8.37 -2.36 7.63
N ALA A 134 7.47 -1.47 7.22
CA ALA A 134 6.87 -1.54 5.90
C ALA A 134 7.94 -1.32 4.82
N SER A 135 8.09 -2.30 3.94
CA SER A 135 8.90 -2.21 2.74
C SER A 135 8.05 -2.71 1.58
N PRO A 136 7.45 -1.81 0.77
CA PRO A 136 6.59 -2.21 -0.35
C PRO A 136 7.27 -3.21 -1.29
N THR A 137 8.56 -3.01 -1.57
CA THR A 137 9.37 -3.92 -2.40
C THR A 137 9.52 -5.31 -1.77
N HIS A 138 9.77 -5.39 -0.45
CA HIS A 138 9.87 -6.68 0.23
C HIS A 138 8.52 -7.39 0.29
N ILE A 139 7.46 -6.65 0.67
CA ILE A 139 6.09 -7.17 0.80
C ILE A 139 5.62 -7.77 -0.53
N THR A 140 5.78 -7.03 -1.64
CA THR A 140 5.37 -7.50 -2.98
C THR A 140 6.23 -8.66 -3.47
N ALA A 141 7.54 -8.62 -3.29
CA ALA A 141 8.43 -9.71 -3.70
C ALA A 141 8.11 -11.02 -2.98
N THR A 142 7.90 -10.97 -1.66
CA THR A 142 7.69 -12.15 -0.82
C THR A 142 6.27 -12.69 -0.94
N PHE A 143 5.25 -11.83 -0.82
CA PHE A 143 3.87 -12.27 -0.65
C PHE A 143 3.01 -12.17 -1.91
N LEU A 144 3.46 -11.43 -2.93
CA LEU A 144 2.81 -11.38 -4.24
C LEU A 144 3.59 -12.21 -5.26
N HIS A 145 4.77 -11.76 -5.69
CA HIS A 145 5.47 -12.31 -6.86
C HIS A 145 5.90 -13.78 -6.70
N ARG A 146 6.34 -14.17 -5.50
CA ARG A 146 6.78 -15.54 -5.17
C ARG A 146 5.66 -16.44 -4.65
N THR A 147 4.42 -16.00 -4.77
CA THR A 147 3.24 -16.73 -4.29
C THR A 147 2.38 -17.16 -5.48
N ARG A 148 1.68 -18.29 -5.37
CA ARG A 148 0.70 -18.73 -6.38
C ARG A 148 -0.55 -17.87 -6.39
N ARG A 149 -1.26 -17.79 -7.51
CA ARG A 149 -2.48 -16.96 -7.67
C ARG A 149 -3.52 -17.18 -6.57
N VAL A 150 -3.79 -18.44 -6.19
CA VAL A 150 -4.77 -18.76 -5.13
C VAL A 150 -4.32 -18.24 -3.76
N ALA A 151 -3.03 -18.40 -3.43
CA ALA A 151 -2.48 -17.92 -2.16
C ALA A 151 -2.36 -16.39 -2.13
N ARG A 152 -1.98 -15.74 -3.25
CA ARG A 152 -2.00 -14.27 -3.40
C ARG A 152 -3.38 -13.73 -3.07
N ARG A 153 -4.43 -14.32 -3.67
CA ARG A 153 -5.82 -13.91 -3.44
C ARG A 153 -6.20 -14.01 -1.96
N LYS A 154 -5.81 -15.10 -1.27
CA LYS A 154 -6.07 -15.28 0.17
C LYS A 154 -5.32 -14.26 1.03
N ILE A 155 -4.07 -13.95 0.71
CA ILE A 155 -3.25 -12.95 1.41
C ILE A 155 -3.87 -11.56 1.26
N VAL A 156 -4.22 -11.17 0.03
CA VAL A 156 -4.84 -9.88 -0.24
C VAL A 156 -6.22 -9.78 0.42
N ASP A 157 -7.06 -10.82 0.34
CA ASP A 157 -8.35 -10.89 1.03
C ASP A 157 -8.21 -10.76 2.55
N LEU A 158 -7.20 -11.41 3.15
CA LEU A 158 -6.89 -11.25 4.57
C LEU A 158 -6.50 -9.81 4.89
N ALA A 159 -5.59 -9.21 4.12
CA ALA A 159 -5.10 -7.86 4.34
C ALA A 159 -6.23 -6.82 4.28
N VAL A 160 -7.07 -6.89 3.24
CA VAL A 160 -8.23 -6.01 3.08
C VAL A 160 -9.22 -6.16 4.25
N LYS A 161 -9.51 -7.40 4.68
CA LYS A 161 -10.41 -7.64 5.81
C LYS A 161 -9.89 -7.03 7.11
N HIS A 162 -8.62 -7.21 7.42
CA HIS A 162 -8.03 -6.63 8.63
C HIS A 162 -8.00 -5.10 8.56
N ALA A 163 -7.60 -4.52 7.41
CA ALA A 163 -7.55 -3.07 7.22
C ALA A 163 -8.92 -2.40 7.46
N ILE A 164 -10.01 -3.06 7.04
CA ILE A 164 -11.37 -2.54 7.19
C ILE A 164 -11.99 -2.84 8.56
N ARG A 165 -11.83 -4.08 9.06
CA ARG A 165 -12.63 -4.61 10.19
C ARG A 165 -11.87 -4.70 11.51
N GLU A 166 -10.59 -4.33 11.55
CA GLU A 166 -9.74 -4.37 12.75
C GLU A 166 -9.86 -5.72 13.48
N LEU A 167 -9.77 -6.80 12.71
CA LEU A 167 -9.93 -8.15 13.25
C LEU A 167 -8.79 -8.45 14.25
N PRO A 168 -9.10 -9.16 15.35
CA PRO A 168 -8.09 -9.51 16.34
C PRO A 168 -6.97 -10.34 15.69
N PRO A 169 -5.73 -10.22 16.17
CA PRO A 169 -4.64 -11.06 15.71
C PRO A 169 -4.85 -12.51 16.17
N ASP A 170 -4.06 -13.43 15.60
CA ASP A 170 -4.03 -14.82 16.05
C ASP A 170 -3.56 -14.94 17.51
N LEU A 171 -4.06 -15.97 18.21
CA LEU A 171 -3.75 -16.23 19.61
C LEU A 171 -2.23 -16.26 19.87
N GLY A 172 -1.76 -15.40 20.78
CA GLY A 172 -0.35 -15.32 21.16
C GLY A 172 0.45 -14.18 20.50
N ALA A 173 -0.14 -13.45 19.54
CA ALA A 173 0.46 -12.24 19.01
C ALA A 173 0.34 -11.06 19.99
N SER A 174 1.39 -10.24 20.10
CA SER A 174 1.45 -9.07 21.00
C SER A 174 1.00 -7.75 20.34
N VAL A 175 0.54 -7.78 19.09
CA VAL A 175 0.12 -6.59 18.35
C VAL A 175 -1.36 -6.29 18.61
N ASP A 176 -1.73 -5.04 18.81
CA ASP A 176 -3.14 -4.68 18.95
C ASP A 176 -3.86 -4.67 17.57
N PRO A 177 -5.21 -4.81 17.54
CA PRO A 177 -5.94 -4.92 16.28
C PRO A 177 -5.87 -3.69 15.38
N ILE A 178 -5.71 -2.48 15.94
CA ILE A 178 -5.64 -1.22 15.18
C ILE A 178 -4.27 -1.14 14.50
N THR A 179 -3.18 -1.38 15.24
CA THR A 179 -1.83 -1.42 14.68
C THR A 179 -1.72 -2.50 13.60
N LEU A 180 -2.30 -3.69 13.82
CA LEU A 180 -2.32 -4.73 12.79
C LEU A 180 -3.09 -4.28 11.55
N ALA A 181 -4.23 -3.61 11.70
CA ALA A 181 -5.01 -3.09 10.57
C ALA A 181 -4.24 -2.02 9.78
N ASP A 182 -3.46 -1.15 10.46
CA ASP A 182 -2.61 -0.16 9.81
C ASP A 182 -1.49 -0.82 8.99
N ARG A 183 -0.82 -1.84 9.55
CA ARG A 183 0.19 -2.64 8.85
C ARG A 183 -0.40 -3.39 7.66
N MET A 184 -1.60 -3.95 7.82
CA MET A 184 -2.33 -4.61 6.74
C MET A 184 -2.70 -3.63 5.63
N ALA A 185 -3.10 -2.39 5.96
CA ALA A 185 -3.36 -1.35 4.97
C ALA A 185 -2.11 -0.98 4.17
N GLN A 186 -0.94 -0.89 4.80
CA GLN A 186 0.33 -0.68 4.09
C GLN A 186 0.61 -1.80 3.07
N CYS A 187 0.27 -3.05 3.41
CA CYS A 187 0.33 -4.16 2.45
C CYS A 187 -0.69 -3.99 1.31
N VAL A 188 -1.93 -3.59 1.61
CA VAL A 188 -2.96 -3.34 0.57
C VAL A 188 -2.51 -2.26 -0.42
N HIS A 189 -1.89 -1.17 0.04
CA HIS A 189 -1.29 -0.15 -0.83
C HIS A 189 -0.20 -0.73 -1.72
N ALA A 190 0.76 -1.45 -1.14
CA ALA A 190 1.83 -2.09 -1.90
C ALA A 190 1.31 -3.11 -2.93
N PHE A 191 0.23 -3.83 -2.60
CA PHE A 191 -0.42 -4.76 -3.52
C PHE A 191 -1.20 -4.06 -4.62
N ALA A 192 -1.84 -2.91 -4.33
CA ALA A 192 -2.54 -2.11 -5.35
C ALA A 192 -1.58 -1.53 -6.39
N ASP A 193 -0.40 -1.09 -5.96
CA ASP A 193 0.65 -0.61 -6.87
C ASP A 193 1.18 -1.71 -7.81
N ALA A 194 1.22 -2.96 -7.32
CA ALA A 194 1.74 -4.10 -8.06
C ALA A 194 0.68 -4.83 -8.93
N ASP A 195 -0.56 -4.90 -8.46
CA ASP A 195 -1.68 -5.63 -9.10
C ASP A 195 -3.03 -4.99 -8.73
N ARG A 196 -3.32 -3.83 -9.35
CA ARG A 196 -4.55 -3.06 -9.14
C ARG A 196 -5.82 -3.87 -9.40
N ASP A 197 -5.81 -4.73 -10.43
CA ASP A 197 -6.97 -5.53 -10.81
C ASP A 197 -7.33 -6.59 -9.75
N LEU A 198 -6.32 -7.19 -9.10
CA LEU A 198 -6.54 -8.11 -8.00
C LEU A 198 -7.22 -7.42 -6.79
N ILE A 199 -6.80 -6.20 -6.45
CA ILE A 199 -7.46 -5.40 -5.40
C ILE A 199 -8.88 -5.08 -5.80
N ARG A 200 -9.09 -4.66 -7.06
CA ARG A 200 -10.42 -4.36 -7.61
C ARG A 200 -11.36 -5.56 -7.54
N GLU A 201 -10.85 -6.79 -7.71
CA GLU A 201 -11.66 -8.01 -7.60
C GLU A 201 -12.07 -8.33 -6.15
N ILE A 202 -11.19 -8.07 -5.18
CA ILE A 202 -11.35 -8.54 -3.79
C ILE A 202 -12.05 -7.52 -2.89
N LEU A 203 -11.75 -6.24 -3.08
CA LEU A 203 -12.15 -5.14 -2.20
C LEU A 203 -13.69 -5.00 -2.01
N PRO A 204 -14.55 -5.16 -3.04
CA PRO A 204 -16.00 -4.90 -2.90
C PRO A 204 -16.66 -5.69 -1.77
N LYS A 205 -16.32 -6.98 -1.65
CA LYS A 205 -16.90 -7.87 -0.62
C LYS A 205 -16.60 -7.39 0.80
N SER A 206 -15.45 -6.76 0.99
CA SER A 206 -15.06 -6.25 2.30
C SER A 206 -15.63 -4.86 2.56
N LEU A 207 -15.81 -4.02 1.52
CA LEU A 207 -16.43 -2.69 1.64
C LEU A 207 -17.87 -2.78 2.15
N ASP A 208 -18.64 -3.79 1.77
CA ASP A 208 -20.01 -3.99 2.27
C ASP A 208 -20.10 -4.05 3.81
N HIS A 209 -19.03 -4.49 4.47
CA HIS A 209 -19.00 -4.54 5.93
C HIS A 209 -19.02 -3.15 6.56
N LEU A 210 -18.49 -2.12 5.87
CA LEU A 210 -18.47 -0.74 6.35
C LEU A 210 -19.85 -0.30 6.82
N ALA A 211 -20.92 -0.72 6.14
CA ALA A 211 -22.30 -0.39 6.49
C ALA A 211 -22.69 -0.77 7.93
N THR A 212 -22.04 -1.77 8.52
CA THR A 212 -22.36 -2.30 9.86
C THR A 212 -21.35 -1.93 10.96
N LEU A 213 -20.16 -1.45 10.58
CA LEU A 213 -19.11 -1.12 11.55
C LEU A 213 -19.41 0.18 12.32
N PRO A 214 -18.91 0.36 13.55
CA PRO A 214 -18.95 1.64 14.28
C PRO A 214 -18.36 2.81 13.48
N GLY A 215 -18.84 4.03 13.73
CA GLY A 215 -18.45 5.22 12.97
C GLY A 215 -16.95 5.52 13.03
N ASP A 216 -16.33 5.39 14.19
CA ASP A 216 -14.89 5.57 14.38
C ASP A 216 -14.05 4.55 13.60
N GLN A 217 -14.52 3.30 13.56
CA GLN A 217 -13.86 2.24 12.78
C GLN A 217 -14.02 2.47 11.27
N VAL A 218 -15.18 2.96 10.83
CA VAL A 218 -15.41 3.36 9.43
C VAL A 218 -14.46 4.49 9.04
N LEU A 219 -14.28 5.50 9.90
CA LEU A 219 -13.34 6.61 9.66
C LEU A 219 -11.89 6.12 9.58
N ARG A 220 -11.46 5.22 10.47
CA ARG A 220 -10.11 4.61 10.39
C ARG A 220 -9.92 3.78 9.13
N ALA A 221 -10.95 3.05 8.67
CA ALA A 221 -10.89 2.33 7.39
C ALA A 221 -10.72 3.28 6.18
N VAL A 222 -11.40 4.44 6.19
CA VAL A 222 -11.19 5.49 5.18
C VAL A 222 -9.80 6.11 5.29
N ALA A 223 -9.30 6.39 6.49
CA ALA A 223 -7.94 6.89 6.68
C ALA A 223 -6.89 5.92 6.11
N ARG A 224 -7.11 4.60 6.28
CA ARG A 224 -6.23 3.55 5.76
C ARG A 224 -6.28 3.39 4.25
N LEU A 225 -7.48 3.37 3.65
CA LEU A 225 -7.68 2.94 2.27
C LEU A 225 -8.12 4.06 1.32
N GLY A 226 -8.43 5.26 1.83
CA GLY A 226 -8.95 6.38 1.04
C GLY A 226 -7.95 7.00 0.06
N ASP A 227 -6.66 6.70 0.17
CA ASP A 227 -5.67 7.04 -0.87
C ASP A 227 -5.80 6.15 -2.12
N LEU A 228 -6.52 5.02 -2.06
CA LEU A 228 -6.74 4.15 -3.20
C LEU A 228 -7.92 4.66 -4.03
N ASP A 229 -7.71 4.87 -5.31
CA ASP A 229 -8.77 5.23 -6.26
C ASP A 229 -9.87 4.15 -6.32
N VAL A 230 -9.47 2.88 -6.34
CA VAL A 230 -10.37 1.71 -6.32
C VAL A 230 -11.29 1.67 -5.10
N PHE A 231 -10.91 2.29 -3.97
CA PHE A 231 -11.80 2.41 -2.81
C PHE A 231 -13.03 3.25 -3.18
N TRP A 232 -12.82 4.47 -3.69
CA TRP A 232 -13.91 5.39 -4.01
C TRP A 232 -14.71 4.99 -5.26
N GLU A 233 -14.10 4.25 -6.18
CA GLU A 233 -14.80 3.65 -7.32
C GLU A 233 -15.83 2.60 -6.89
N GLN A 234 -15.57 1.90 -5.78
CA GLN A 234 -16.30 0.69 -5.39
C GLN A 234 -17.23 0.85 -4.19
N ILE A 235 -17.09 1.91 -3.39
CA ILE A 235 -18.09 2.19 -2.36
C ILE A 235 -19.46 2.39 -3.00
N SER A 236 -20.48 1.78 -2.41
CA SER A 236 -21.87 1.97 -2.82
C SER A 236 -22.40 3.32 -2.34
N ASP A 237 -23.44 3.83 -2.99
CA ASP A 237 -24.05 5.12 -2.61
C ASP A 237 -24.52 5.15 -1.14
N PRO A 238 -25.12 4.08 -0.56
CA PRO A 238 -25.47 4.07 0.86
C PRO A 238 -24.25 4.19 1.80
N ILE A 239 -23.11 3.60 1.42
CA ILE A 239 -21.86 3.73 2.19
C ILE A 239 -21.33 5.16 2.06
N ALA A 240 -21.36 5.74 0.85
CA ALA A 240 -20.94 7.11 0.60
C ALA A 240 -21.79 8.12 1.39
N GLU A 241 -23.12 7.99 1.38
CA GLU A 241 -24.04 8.83 2.16
C GLU A 241 -23.76 8.74 3.67
N ARG A 242 -23.51 7.52 4.16
CA ARG A 242 -23.15 7.32 5.57
C ARG A 242 -21.83 7.98 5.92
N LEU A 243 -20.81 7.83 5.07
CA LEU A 243 -19.50 8.46 5.24
C LEU A 243 -19.62 9.99 5.23
N ASP A 244 -20.40 10.54 4.30
CA ASP A 244 -20.63 11.99 4.20
C ASP A 244 -21.33 12.53 5.46
N GLY A 245 -22.26 11.74 6.02
CA GLY A 245 -22.88 12.02 7.31
C GLY A 245 -21.88 12.07 8.48
N LEU A 246 -20.88 11.17 8.50
CA LEU A 246 -19.84 11.16 9.54
C LEU A 246 -18.88 12.35 9.41
N VAL A 247 -18.57 12.76 8.17
CA VAL A 247 -17.67 13.89 7.87
C VAL A 247 -18.14 15.19 8.51
N ASP A 248 -19.45 15.41 8.60
CA ASP A 248 -20.02 16.64 9.16
C ASP A 248 -19.63 16.85 10.64
N GLY A 249 -19.46 15.76 11.39
CA GLY A 249 -19.11 15.76 12.81
C GLY A 249 -17.60 15.74 13.11
N LEU A 250 -16.73 15.76 12.09
CA LEU A 250 -15.27 15.64 12.31
C LEU A 250 -14.62 16.95 12.73
N ALA A 251 -15.18 18.09 12.31
CA ALA A 251 -14.64 19.41 12.62
C ALA A 251 -14.91 19.75 14.09
N PRO A 252 -13.87 19.95 14.93
CA PRO A 252 -14.08 20.26 16.35
C PRO A 252 -14.79 21.61 16.52
N THR A 253 -15.71 21.70 17.47
CA THR A 253 -16.39 22.95 17.83
C THR A 253 -15.55 23.72 18.86
N GLY A 254 -14.43 24.33 18.43
CA GLY A 254 -13.60 25.17 19.30
C GLY A 254 -12.09 25.00 19.09
N HIS A 255 -11.33 25.08 20.18
CA HIS A 255 -9.86 24.98 20.19
C HIS A 255 -9.35 23.55 20.45
N GLU A 256 -10.23 22.55 20.37
CA GLU A 256 -9.84 21.15 20.55
C GLU A 256 -8.95 20.68 19.39
N ALA A 257 -7.92 19.91 19.75
CA ALA A 257 -7.02 19.31 18.76
C ALA A 257 -7.78 18.28 17.93
N LEU A 258 -7.63 18.36 16.61
CA LEU A 258 -8.21 17.40 15.68
C LEU A 258 -7.52 16.02 15.85
N PRO A 259 -8.26 14.95 16.15
CA PRO A 259 -7.69 13.60 16.22
C PRO A 259 -7.04 13.18 14.90
N ASP A 260 -5.94 12.42 14.97
CA ASP A 260 -5.18 12.03 13.77
C ASP A 260 -6.05 11.32 12.72
N ALA A 261 -6.88 10.37 13.13
CA ALA A 261 -7.78 9.67 12.22
C ALA A 261 -8.77 10.61 11.52
N HIS A 262 -9.24 11.66 12.19
CA HIS A 262 -10.13 12.66 11.59
C HIS A 262 -9.36 13.54 10.60
N ALA A 263 -8.13 13.92 10.94
CA ALA A 263 -7.27 14.68 10.05
C ALA A 263 -6.94 13.91 8.75
N GLU A 264 -6.68 12.60 8.83
CA GLU A 264 -6.47 11.76 7.65
C GLU A 264 -7.72 11.71 6.75
N VAL A 265 -8.91 11.56 7.34
CA VAL A 265 -10.16 11.56 6.57
C VAL A 265 -10.42 12.92 5.92
N LEU A 266 -10.26 14.02 6.67
CA LEU A 266 -10.45 15.37 6.13
C LEU A 266 -9.40 15.71 5.06
N ALA A 267 -8.19 15.18 5.17
CA ALA A 267 -7.16 15.33 4.15
C ALA A 267 -7.59 14.70 2.81
N MET A 268 -8.54 13.76 2.80
CA MET A 268 -9.11 13.18 1.56
C MET A 268 -9.78 14.22 0.68
N ALA A 269 -10.01 15.44 1.18
CA ALA A 269 -10.38 16.56 0.33
C ALA A 269 -9.40 16.78 -0.83
N ARG A 270 -8.15 16.30 -0.75
CA ARG A 270 -7.21 16.31 -1.89
C ARG A 270 -7.62 15.39 -3.04
N VAL A 271 -8.38 14.33 -2.78
CA VAL A 271 -8.76 13.29 -3.75
C VAL A 271 -10.07 13.69 -4.43
N ASP A 272 -10.03 13.86 -5.76
CA ASP A 272 -11.18 14.34 -6.55
C ASP A 272 -12.41 13.44 -6.40
N LEU A 273 -12.22 12.11 -6.48
CA LEU A 273 -13.31 11.15 -6.36
C LEU A 273 -13.90 11.12 -4.94
N ALA A 274 -13.08 11.35 -3.90
CA ALA A 274 -13.57 11.48 -2.53
C ALA A 274 -14.49 12.71 -2.39
N ARG A 275 -14.12 13.86 -2.98
CA ARG A 275 -14.98 15.05 -2.97
C ARG A 275 -16.29 14.88 -3.73
N GLN A 276 -16.26 14.11 -4.83
CA GLN A 276 -17.48 13.78 -5.58
C GLN A 276 -18.41 12.88 -4.78
N ARG A 277 -17.85 11.91 -4.04
CA ARG A 277 -18.61 10.97 -3.21
C ARG A 277 -19.06 11.54 -1.87
N LEU A 278 -18.33 12.52 -1.32
CA LEU A 278 -18.57 13.14 -0.01
C LEU A 278 -18.72 14.67 -0.15
N PRO A 279 -19.89 15.18 -0.56
CA PRO A 279 -20.10 16.60 -0.81
C PRO A 279 -19.81 17.52 0.40
N ARG A 280 -19.94 17.03 1.64
CA ARG A 280 -19.68 17.83 2.86
C ARG A 280 -18.20 17.95 3.20
N LEU A 281 -17.33 17.17 2.56
CA LEU A 281 -15.90 17.10 2.88
C LEU A 281 -15.18 18.44 2.78
N GLN A 282 -15.45 19.22 1.73
CA GLN A 282 -14.83 20.53 1.55
C GLN A 282 -15.28 21.49 2.64
N GLY A 283 -16.59 21.56 2.89
CA GLY A 283 -17.16 22.42 3.92
C GLY A 283 -16.67 22.05 5.33
N ALA A 284 -16.44 20.77 5.61
CA ALA A 284 -15.86 20.33 6.88
C ALA A 284 -14.42 20.83 7.07
N VAL A 285 -13.59 20.81 6.01
CA VAL A 285 -12.24 21.36 6.03
C VAL A 285 -12.25 22.88 6.19
N ASP A 286 -13.13 23.59 5.47
CA ASP A 286 -13.19 25.05 5.49
C ASP A 286 -13.65 25.61 6.85
N ARG A 287 -14.39 24.82 7.64
CA ARG A 287 -14.80 25.17 9.01
C ARG A 287 -13.71 25.00 10.06
N LEU A 288 -12.58 24.37 9.73
CA LEU A 288 -11.49 24.15 10.69
C LEU A 288 -10.81 25.46 11.07
N GLY A 289 -10.50 25.61 12.35
CA GLY A 289 -9.57 26.64 12.82
C GLY A 289 -8.15 26.44 12.26
N THR A 290 -7.33 27.50 12.34
CA THR A 290 -6.01 27.58 11.71
C THR A 290 -5.10 26.38 11.99
N ASP A 291 -4.99 25.94 13.25
CA ASP A 291 -4.13 24.81 13.63
C ASP A 291 -4.63 23.47 13.08
N ASN A 292 -5.94 23.24 13.16
CA ASN A 292 -6.54 22.00 12.68
C ASN A 292 -6.48 21.93 11.15
N ARG A 293 -6.64 23.06 10.46
CA ARG A 293 -6.44 23.15 9.01
C ARG A 293 -4.98 22.88 8.63
N ALA A 294 -4.02 23.46 9.35
CA ALA A 294 -2.60 23.15 9.14
C ALA A 294 -2.31 21.65 9.38
N THR A 295 -2.93 21.05 10.38
CA THR A 295 -2.83 19.61 10.69
C THR A 295 -3.38 18.72 9.57
N VAL A 296 -4.48 19.11 8.93
CA VAL A 296 -5.03 18.42 7.75
C VAL A 296 -4.09 18.57 6.55
N MET A 297 -3.63 19.80 6.28
CA MET A 297 -2.74 20.11 5.16
C MET A 297 -1.40 19.37 5.25
N ALA A 298 -0.90 19.14 6.47
CA ALA A 298 0.37 18.48 6.72
C ALA A 298 0.36 16.95 6.48
N ARG A 299 -0.82 16.32 6.39
CA ARG A 299 -0.91 14.86 6.14
C ARG A 299 -0.25 14.47 4.83
N LYS A 300 -0.58 15.22 3.77
CA LYS A 300 0.00 15.01 2.44
C LYS A 300 -0.06 16.32 1.66
N PRO A 301 1.07 17.05 1.55
CA PRO A 301 1.12 18.27 0.74
C PRO A 301 0.58 18.02 -0.67
N HIS A 302 -0.41 18.82 -1.08
CA HIS A 302 -1.11 18.61 -2.35
C HIS A 302 -1.64 19.92 -2.91
N GLN A 303 -1.68 20.06 -4.25
CA GLN A 303 -2.08 21.28 -4.94
C GLN A 303 -3.48 21.77 -4.53
N TYR A 304 -4.38 20.86 -4.18
CA TYR A 304 -5.72 21.17 -3.68
C TYR A 304 -5.71 22.17 -2.50
N PHE A 305 -4.75 22.04 -1.58
CA PHE A 305 -4.71 22.84 -0.35
C PHE A 305 -3.90 24.14 -0.47
N VAL A 306 -3.14 24.31 -1.56
CA VAL A 306 -2.18 25.41 -1.75
C VAL A 306 -2.82 26.79 -1.56
N ARG A 307 -4.06 26.98 -2.03
CA ARG A 307 -4.83 28.22 -1.86
C ARG A 307 -5.10 28.62 -0.40
N HIS A 308 -5.02 27.68 0.55
CA HIS A 308 -5.28 27.95 1.96
C HIS A 308 -4.02 28.45 2.70
N VAL A 309 -2.83 28.34 2.09
CA VAL A 309 -1.55 28.71 2.72
C VAL A 309 -1.52 30.19 3.17
N PRO A 310 -1.89 31.18 2.34
CA PRO A 310 -1.85 32.58 2.77
C PRO A 310 -2.76 32.86 3.98
N GLN A 311 -3.92 32.22 4.03
CA GLN A 311 -4.92 32.41 5.09
C GLN A 311 -4.42 31.91 6.45
N LEU A 312 -3.54 30.90 6.48
CA LEU A 312 -2.95 30.41 7.74
C LEU A 312 -2.18 31.50 8.48
N LEU A 313 -1.40 32.31 7.75
CA LEU A 313 -0.64 33.42 8.34
C LEU A 313 -1.53 34.63 8.65
N ALA A 314 -2.56 34.88 7.85
CA ALA A 314 -3.51 35.96 8.15
C ALA A 314 -4.27 35.70 9.47
N GLU A 315 -4.62 34.45 9.75
CA GLU A 315 -5.46 34.06 10.89
C GLU A 315 -4.68 33.58 12.11
N ALA A 316 -3.34 33.59 12.07
CA ALA A 316 -2.52 33.24 13.22
C ALA A 316 -2.72 34.25 14.37
N GLY A 317 -3.38 33.82 15.44
CA GLY A 317 -3.74 34.67 16.59
C GLY A 317 -2.67 34.81 17.66
N GLY A 318 -1.60 34.00 17.61
CA GLY A 318 -0.54 33.99 18.62
C GLY A 318 0.83 33.67 18.03
N TRP A 319 1.92 34.13 18.68
CA TRP A 319 3.29 33.89 18.23
C TRP A 319 3.61 32.39 18.07
N ARG A 320 3.24 31.57 19.06
CA ARG A 320 3.43 30.11 18.99
C ARG A 320 2.60 29.45 17.90
N GLN A 321 1.40 29.98 17.66
CA GLN A 321 0.55 29.49 16.58
C GLN A 321 1.17 29.82 15.22
N ALA A 322 1.67 31.04 15.03
CA ALA A 322 2.36 31.46 13.82
C ALA A 322 3.57 30.57 13.52
N GLU A 323 4.42 30.31 14.52
CA GLU A 323 5.56 29.39 14.38
C GLU A 323 5.08 27.97 14.00
N HIS A 324 4.06 27.47 14.70
CA HIS A 324 3.52 26.14 14.48
C HIS A 324 2.96 25.94 13.06
N VAL A 325 2.04 26.80 12.61
CA VAL A 325 1.40 26.66 11.29
C VAL A 325 2.39 26.90 10.16
N THR A 326 3.39 27.76 10.37
CA THR A 326 4.42 28.02 9.37
C THR A 326 5.30 26.78 9.16
N ARG A 327 5.76 26.17 10.25
CA ARG A 327 6.53 24.93 10.21
C ARG A 327 5.73 23.76 9.66
N LEU A 328 4.47 23.63 10.09
CA LEU A 328 3.65 22.47 9.81
C LEU A 328 3.05 22.48 8.40
N ALA A 329 2.69 23.66 7.87
CA ALA A 329 1.96 23.77 6.60
C ALA A 329 2.52 24.80 5.62
N VAL A 330 3.03 25.96 6.05
CA VAL A 330 3.51 26.97 5.09
C VAL A 330 4.81 26.54 4.39
N ILE A 331 5.84 26.13 5.15
CA ILE A 331 7.13 25.69 4.59
C ILE A 331 6.97 24.44 3.71
N PRO A 332 6.28 23.36 4.14
CA PRO A 332 6.10 22.16 3.31
C PRO A 332 5.36 22.42 1.99
N TYR A 333 4.57 23.50 1.92
CA TYR A 333 3.87 23.91 0.71
C TYR A 333 4.68 24.88 -0.17
N GLY A 334 5.83 25.36 0.31
CA GLY A 334 6.74 26.23 -0.46
C GLY A 334 6.96 25.75 -1.90
N PRO A 335 7.30 24.47 -2.16
CA PRO A 335 7.54 23.96 -3.51
C PRO A 335 6.31 23.98 -4.43
N LEU A 336 5.12 24.17 -3.88
CA LEU A 336 3.84 24.17 -4.61
C LEU A 336 3.27 25.59 -4.80
N LEU A 337 3.87 26.62 -4.19
CA LEU A 337 3.45 28.01 -4.37
C LEU A 337 3.83 28.49 -5.77
N ASP A 338 2.92 29.27 -6.36
CA ASP A 338 3.23 30.16 -7.47
C ASP A 338 3.56 31.57 -6.95
N THR A 339 3.92 32.48 -7.85
CA THR A 339 4.31 33.85 -7.48
C THR A 339 3.15 34.64 -6.84
N GLU A 340 1.91 34.42 -7.30
CA GLU A 340 0.74 35.13 -6.76
C GLU A 340 0.46 34.71 -5.31
N LEU A 341 0.48 33.41 -5.03
CA LEU A 341 0.27 32.88 -3.69
C LEU A 341 1.45 33.15 -2.75
N LEU A 342 2.67 33.22 -3.28
CA LEU A 342 3.82 33.69 -2.52
C LEU A 342 3.63 35.15 -2.08
N ASP A 343 3.26 36.06 -3.00
CA ASP A 343 2.98 37.46 -2.67
C ASP A 343 1.89 37.58 -1.58
N GLN A 344 0.79 36.83 -1.71
CA GLN A 344 -0.28 36.82 -0.71
C GLN A 344 0.22 36.30 0.65
N THR A 345 1.03 35.24 0.65
CA THR A 345 1.58 34.64 1.87
C THR A 345 2.53 35.62 2.57
N LEU A 346 3.45 36.25 1.84
CA LEU A 346 4.39 37.21 2.39
C LEU A 346 3.71 38.51 2.85
N THR A 347 2.69 38.95 2.11
CA THR A 347 1.86 40.10 2.51
C THR A 347 1.15 39.84 3.83
N ASN A 348 0.51 38.66 3.98
CA ASN A 348 -0.15 38.28 5.22
C ASN A 348 0.84 38.10 6.38
N TRP A 349 2.02 37.54 6.09
CA TRP A 349 3.10 37.44 7.08
C TRP A 349 3.51 38.81 7.61
N ALA A 350 3.80 39.77 6.72
CA ALA A 350 4.24 41.10 7.12
C ALA A 350 3.15 41.86 7.89
N ALA A 351 1.88 41.75 7.46
CA ALA A 351 0.76 42.42 8.09
C ALA A 351 0.48 41.90 9.51
N ASN A 352 0.62 40.59 9.73
CA ASN A 352 0.34 39.96 11.03
C ASN A 352 1.52 40.16 12.00
N LYS A 353 1.26 40.83 13.15
CA LYS A 353 2.29 41.11 14.16
C LYS A 353 2.86 39.83 14.75
N GLN A 354 2.00 38.86 15.05
CA GLN A 354 2.37 37.58 15.61
C GLN A 354 3.27 36.79 14.64
N CYS A 355 3.02 36.88 13.33
CA CYS A 355 3.89 36.26 12.32
C CYS A 355 5.22 36.99 12.18
N ARG A 356 5.22 38.33 12.05
CA ARG A 356 6.49 39.04 11.81
C ARG A 356 7.41 39.10 13.03
N THR A 357 6.88 39.04 14.26
CA THR A 357 7.62 39.22 15.52
C THR A 357 7.75 37.95 16.37
N ALA A 358 7.52 36.77 15.80
CA ALA A 358 7.79 35.51 16.49
C ALA A 358 9.25 35.06 16.27
N GLY A 359 9.82 34.36 17.25
CA GLY A 359 11.25 34.07 17.28
C GLY A 359 11.66 33.11 16.17
N ASP A 360 10.95 31.98 16.02
CA ASP A 360 11.32 30.98 15.02
C ASP A 360 10.98 31.42 13.59
N MET A 361 10.15 32.47 13.44
CA MET A 361 9.72 32.97 12.13
C MET A 361 10.88 33.53 11.30
N LEU A 362 11.95 34.02 11.93
CA LEU A 362 13.15 34.46 11.23
C LEU A 362 13.80 33.32 10.43
N GLN A 363 14.01 32.16 11.08
CA GLN A 363 14.54 30.98 10.40
C GLN A 363 13.52 30.39 9.43
N HIS A 364 12.24 30.37 9.78
CA HIS A 364 11.20 29.90 8.86
C HIS A 364 11.11 30.72 7.57
N ALA A 365 11.43 32.02 7.60
CA ALA A 365 11.48 32.83 6.39
C ALA A 365 12.62 32.39 5.46
N VAL A 366 13.80 32.05 6.01
CA VAL A 366 14.92 31.47 5.25
C VAL A 366 14.51 30.11 4.67
N ASP A 367 13.84 29.27 5.45
CA ASP A 367 13.43 27.94 5.00
C ASP A 367 12.35 28.01 3.91
N LEU A 368 11.38 28.92 4.03
CA LEU A 368 10.38 29.17 3.00
C LEU A 368 11.00 29.79 1.73
N HIS A 369 11.98 30.69 1.87
CA HIS A 369 12.72 31.23 0.73
C HIS A 369 13.40 30.12 -0.06
N ARG A 370 14.14 29.24 0.62
CA ARG A 370 14.77 28.05 0.00
C ARG A 370 13.73 27.18 -0.69
N ALA A 371 12.59 26.93 -0.04
CA ALA A 371 11.51 26.13 -0.57
C ALA A 371 10.79 26.77 -1.78
N THR A 372 11.00 28.06 -2.03
CA THR A 372 10.36 28.83 -3.13
C THR A 372 11.34 29.28 -4.21
N THR A 373 12.59 28.80 -4.18
CA THR A 373 13.64 29.13 -5.16
C THR A 373 13.29 28.75 -6.60
N HIS A 374 12.38 27.80 -6.81
CA HIS A 374 11.89 27.42 -8.14
C HIS A 374 11.17 28.56 -8.88
N LEU A 375 10.72 29.59 -8.17
CA LEU A 375 10.04 30.77 -8.74
C LEU A 375 11.00 31.79 -9.38
N GLY A 376 12.31 31.60 -9.23
CA GLY A 376 13.35 32.42 -9.86
C GLY A 376 13.22 33.91 -9.56
N ALA A 377 13.47 34.75 -10.57
CA ALA A 377 13.53 36.21 -10.40
C ALA A 377 12.20 36.84 -9.93
N ALA A 378 11.06 36.23 -10.28
CA ALA A 378 9.75 36.71 -9.86
C ALA A 378 9.55 36.49 -8.36
N GLY A 379 9.82 35.27 -7.86
CA GLY A 379 9.77 34.99 -6.41
C GLY A 379 10.76 35.83 -5.62
N GLU A 380 11.97 36.03 -6.15
CA GLU A 380 13.00 36.86 -5.52
C GLU A 380 12.55 38.34 -5.39
N ALA A 381 11.77 38.86 -6.34
CA ALA A 381 11.19 40.19 -6.24
C ALA A 381 10.16 40.30 -5.10
N GLU A 382 9.36 39.24 -4.88
CA GLU A 382 8.38 39.17 -3.79
C GLU A 382 9.07 39.16 -2.42
N TRP A 383 10.15 38.38 -2.27
CA TRP A 383 10.95 38.38 -1.05
C TRP A 383 11.63 39.73 -0.74
N ARG A 384 12.11 40.44 -1.77
CA ARG A 384 12.64 41.81 -1.59
C ARG A 384 11.55 42.78 -1.16
N ARG A 385 10.34 42.66 -1.70
CA ARG A 385 9.18 43.46 -1.27
C ARG A 385 8.86 43.19 0.20
N PHE A 386 8.79 41.92 0.59
CA PHE A 386 8.61 41.51 1.99
C PHE A 386 9.64 42.14 2.93
N LEU A 387 10.94 42.01 2.62
CA LEU A 387 12.03 42.59 3.42
C LEU A 387 11.88 44.11 3.57
N ASN A 388 11.58 44.81 2.47
CA ASN A 388 11.35 46.25 2.51
C ASN A 388 10.16 46.60 3.40
N THR A 389 9.05 45.87 3.30
CA THR A 389 7.86 46.10 4.11
C THR A 389 8.15 45.90 5.60
N VAL A 390 8.72 44.77 6.02
CA VAL A 390 9.00 44.51 7.45
C VAL A 390 9.97 45.53 8.04
N ARG A 391 10.95 46.01 7.25
CA ARG A 391 11.90 47.08 7.68
C ARG A 391 11.25 48.42 7.95
N THR A 392 10.14 48.73 7.28
CA THR A 392 9.37 49.96 7.54
C THR A 392 8.47 49.83 8.77
N LEU A 393 8.13 48.61 9.17
CA LEU A 393 7.26 48.33 10.31
C LEU A 393 8.02 48.17 11.64
N GLU A 394 9.32 47.91 11.56
CA GLU A 394 10.18 47.61 12.71
C GLU A 394 11.26 48.68 12.90
N ASP A 395 11.61 48.96 14.15
CA ASP A 395 12.67 49.92 14.49
C ASP A 395 14.03 49.50 13.92
N ALA A 396 14.97 50.45 13.79
CA ALA A 396 16.29 50.19 13.20
C ALA A 396 17.12 49.14 13.97
N GLU A 397 16.93 49.06 15.29
CA GLU A 397 17.59 48.10 16.18
C GLU A 397 16.76 46.82 16.41
N SER A 398 15.60 46.69 15.77
CA SER A 398 14.72 45.53 15.95
C SER A 398 15.38 44.27 15.41
N TYR A 399 15.32 43.20 16.21
CA TYR A 399 15.73 41.86 15.81
C TYR A 399 14.87 41.31 14.65
N TYR A 400 13.64 41.81 14.49
CA TYR A 400 12.67 41.34 13.49
C TYR A 400 12.82 42.02 12.12
N ARG A 401 14.04 42.40 11.74
CA ARG A 401 14.38 42.98 10.42
C ARG A 401 14.83 41.93 9.39
N TYR A 402 14.84 40.65 9.77
CA TYR A 402 15.10 39.50 8.89
C TYR A 402 16.47 39.55 8.20
N VAL A 403 17.53 39.80 8.98
CA VAL A 403 18.91 39.93 8.47
C VAL A 403 19.42 38.60 7.88
N GLU A 404 19.06 37.47 8.49
CA GLU A 404 19.44 36.14 8.02
C GLU A 404 18.81 35.80 6.66
N LEU A 405 17.58 36.25 6.43
CA LEU A 405 16.91 36.11 5.13
C LEU A 405 17.61 36.94 4.05
N GLU A 406 17.96 38.19 4.34
CA GLU A 406 18.72 39.02 3.40
C GLU A 406 20.06 38.37 3.02
N ALA A 407 20.75 37.78 4.01
CA ALA A 407 21.99 37.06 3.76
C ALA A 407 21.78 35.78 2.91
N ALA A 408 20.63 35.11 3.04
CA ALA A 408 20.29 33.93 2.25
C ALA A 408 19.86 34.26 0.80
N MET A 409 19.43 35.49 0.55
CA MET A 409 19.03 35.99 -0.77
C MET A 409 20.20 36.55 -1.60
N ALA A 410 21.33 36.86 -0.95
CA ALA A 410 22.56 37.36 -1.57
C ALA A 410 23.35 36.23 -2.25
#